data_AF-A0A955APY2-F1
#
_entry.id   AF-A0A955APY2-F1
#
_cell.length_a   1.000
_cell.length_b   1.000
_cell.length_c   1.000
_cell.angle_alpha   90.00
_cell.angle_beta   90.00
_cell.angle_gamma   90.00
#
_symmetry.space_group_name_H-M   'P 1'
#
loop_
_entity.id
_entity.type
_entity.pdbx_description
1 polymer ?
#
loop_
_entity_poly.entity_id
_entity_poly.type
_entity_poly.pdbx_seq_one_letter_code
_entity_poly.pdbx_strand_id
1 'polypeptide(L)' 'MLEQRQHPLTGQWIVIASDRSGRPNDFLRPNPLDASTVDGQLKVDAAVRSSCPFCCGNEAETPTAVLQV' A
#
# COMPACT_ATOMS: atom_id res chain seq x y z
N MET A 1 -17.48 0.65 -22.77
CA MET A 1 -17.48 2.11 -23.04
C MET A 1 -16.05 2.66 -22.95
N LEU A 2 -15.66 3.59 -23.83
CA LEU A 2 -14.34 4.23 -23.84
C LEU A 2 -14.52 5.76 -23.90
N GLU A 3 -13.93 6.49 -22.96
CA GLU A 3 -13.99 7.96 -22.87
C GLU A 3 -12.62 8.53 -22.49
N GLN A 4 -12.35 9.80 -22.86
CA GLN A 4 -11.18 10.55 -22.40
C GLN A 4 -11.62 11.80 -21.61
N ARG A 5 -10.99 12.05 -20.46
CA ARG A 5 -11.21 13.24 -19.62
C ARG A 5 -9.89 13.90 -19.26
N GLN A 6 -9.86 15.22 -19.21
CA GLN A 6 -8.67 15.96 -18.75
C GLN A 6 -8.72 16.17 -17.24
N HIS A 7 -7.61 15.92 -16.56
CA HIS A 7 -7.45 16.18 -15.15
C HIS A 7 -7.13 17.67 -14.91
N PRO A 8 -7.95 18.42 -14.15
CA PRO A 8 -7.80 19.87 -14.04
C PRO A 8 -6.55 20.30 -13.25
N LEU A 9 -6.05 19.49 -12.32
CA LEU A 9 -4.88 19.86 -11.51
C LEU A 9 -3.54 19.57 -12.20
N THR A 10 -3.49 18.56 -13.08
CA THR A 10 -2.24 18.12 -13.73
C THR A 10 -2.24 18.37 -15.24
N GLY A 11 -3.37 18.73 -15.82
CA GLY A 11 -3.53 18.94 -17.27
C GLY A 11 -3.46 17.65 -18.10
N GLN A 12 -3.28 16.49 -17.47
CA GLN A 12 -3.11 15.21 -18.14
C GLN A 12 -4.44 14.64 -18.62
N TRP A 13 -4.41 13.92 -19.73
CA TRP A 13 -5.56 13.19 -20.24
C TRP A 13 -5.62 11.80 -19.65
N ILE A 14 -6.79 11.41 -19.16
CA ILE A 14 -7.07 10.12 -18.55
C ILE A 14 -8.02 9.36 -19.48
N VAL A 15 -7.73 8.07 -19.70
CA VAL A 15 -8.61 7.17 -20.44
C VAL A 15 -9.49 6.39 -19.45
N ILE A 16 -10.81 6.46 -19.64
CA ILE A 16 -11.79 5.71 -18.87
C ILE A 16 -12.28 4.55 -19.73
N ALA A 17 -12.01 3.32 -19.30
CA ALA A 17 -12.36 2.09 -20.01
C ALA A 17 -12.84 1.01 -19.02
N SER A 18 -14.09 1.14 -18.56
CA SER A 18 -14.70 0.27 -17.53
C SER A 18 -14.58 -1.22 -17.83
N ASP A 19 -14.74 -1.61 -19.10
CA ASP A 19 -14.78 -3.02 -19.51
C ASP A 19 -13.42 -3.72 -19.37
N ARG A 20 -12.34 -2.99 -19.07
CA ARG A 20 -11.01 -3.57 -18.88
C ARG A 20 -10.88 -4.39 -17.59
N SER A 21 -11.75 -4.17 -16.60
CA SER A 21 -11.70 -4.90 -15.33
C SER A 21 -12.02 -6.39 -15.46
N GLY A 22 -12.81 -6.78 -16.47
CA GLY A 22 -13.20 -8.18 -16.71
C GLY A 22 -12.15 -9.02 -17.44
N ARG A 23 -10.97 -8.47 -17.72
CA ARG A 23 -9.90 -9.21 -18.40
C ARG A 23 -9.30 -10.26 -17.46
N PRO A 24 -8.91 -11.43 -17.97
CA PRO A 24 -8.18 -12.41 -17.18
C PRO A 24 -6.94 -11.76 -16.54
N ASN A 25 -6.70 -12.08 -15.28
CA ASN A 25 -5.57 -11.56 -14.52
C ASN A 25 -4.90 -12.71 -13.75
N ASP A 26 -4.26 -13.59 -14.52
CA ASP A 26 -3.68 -14.86 -14.05
C ASP A 26 -2.53 -14.69 -13.05
N PHE A 27 -2.03 -13.46 -12.87
CA PHE A 27 -0.92 -13.12 -11.99
C PHE A 27 -1.33 -12.28 -10.78
N LEU A 28 -2.62 -12.18 -10.47
CA LEU A 28 -3.07 -11.54 -9.22
C LEU A 28 -2.45 -12.28 -8.03
N ARG A 29 -1.47 -11.64 -7.39
CA ARG A 29 -1.00 -12.06 -6.08
C ARG A 29 -1.97 -11.51 -5.05
N PRO A 30 -2.50 -12.35 -4.14
CA PRO A 30 -3.26 -11.83 -3.01
C PRO A 30 -2.37 -10.83 -2.26
N ASN A 31 -2.94 -9.67 -1.92
CA ASN A 31 -2.23 -8.69 -1.12
C ASN A 31 -1.85 -9.37 0.21
N PRO A 32 -0.58 -9.33 0.65
CA PRO A 32 -0.17 -9.89 1.94
C PRO A 32 -1.00 -9.34 3.12
N LEU A 33 -1.53 -8.11 2.99
CA LEU A 33 -2.41 -7.49 3.97
C LEU A 33 -3.79 -8.18 4.05
N ASP A 34 -4.33 -8.67 2.93
CA ASP A 34 -5.64 -9.34 2.90
C ASP A 34 -5.56 -10.74 3.54
N ALA A 35 -4.41 -11.40 3.42
CA ALA A 35 -4.17 -12.72 4.01
C ALA A 35 -3.79 -12.66 5.51
N SER A 36 -3.27 -11.52 5.98
CA SER A 36 -2.76 -11.36 7.35
C SER A 36 -3.76 -10.69 8.30
N THR A 37 -4.96 -10.33 7.82
CA THR A 37 -5.98 -9.63 8.61
C THR A 37 -7.07 -10.60 9.04
N VAL A 38 -7.06 -11.02 10.31
CA VAL A 38 -8.21 -11.64 10.98
C VAL A 38 -8.68 -10.60 12.00
N ASP A 39 -9.96 -10.22 11.96
CA ASP A 39 -10.57 -9.23 12.87
C ASP A 39 -9.96 -7.81 12.80
N GLY A 40 -9.53 -7.36 11.62
CA GLY A 40 -9.05 -5.98 11.41
C GLY A 40 -7.67 -5.69 11.99
N GLN A 41 -6.96 -6.69 12.52
CA GLN A 41 -5.59 -6.57 12.99
C GLN A 41 -4.61 -7.29 12.06
N LEU A 42 -3.57 -6.56 11.64
CA LEU A 42 -2.45 -7.11 10.88
C LEU A 42 -1.69 -8.09 11.77
N LYS A 43 -1.79 -9.40 11.49
CA LYS A 43 -0.91 -10.42 12.04
C LYS A 43 0.48 -10.27 11.43
N VAL A 44 1.25 -9.34 11.99
CA VAL A 44 2.71 -9.31 11.80
C VAL A 44 3.32 -10.33 12.74
N ASP A 45 4.04 -11.31 12.17
CA ASP A 45 4.80 -12.30 12.92
C ASP A 45 5.68 -11.60 13.98
N ALA A 46 5.78 -12.18 15.18
CA ALA A 46 6.52 -11.57 16.28
C ALA A 46 7.99 -11.27 15.91
N ALA A 47 8.59 -12.10 15.05
CA ALA A 47 9.93 -11.91 14.50
C ALA A 47 10.05 -10.67 13.60
N VAL A 48 8.98 -10.32 12.88
CA VAL A 48 8.92 -9.11 12.04
C VAL A 48 8.77 -7.87 12.92
N ARG A 49 8.03 -7.96 14.03
CA ARG A 49 7.93 -6.87 15.01
C ARG A 49 9.27 -6.57 15.69
N SER A 50 10.03 -7.60 16.08
CA SER A 50 11.32 -7.40 16.73
C SER A 50 12.39 -6.81 15.80
N SER A 51 12.26 -7.02 14.49
CA SER A 51 13.19 -6.53 13.45
C SER A 51 12.72 -5.24 12.77
N CYS A 52 11.56 -4.70 13.15
CA CYS A 52 11.05 -3.48 12.57
C CYS A 52 11.74 -2.27 13.23
N PRO A 53 12.51 -1.45 12.50
CA PRO A 53 13.21 -0.30 13.08
C PRO A 53 12.23 0.77 13.59
N PHE A 54 11.01 0.81 13.05
CA PHE A 54 9.98 1.78 13.45
C PHE A 54 9.12 1.33 14.64
N CYS A 55 9.32 0.12 15.16
CA CYS A 55 8.66 -0.32 16.38
C CYS A 55 9.34 0.29 17.61
N CYS A 56 8.58 0.44 18.70
CA CYS A 56 9.11 0.94 19.96
C CYS A 56 10.25 0.05 20.47
N GLY A 57 11.30 0.68 21.00
CA GLY A 57 12.51 0.01 21.48
C GLY A 57 13.62 -0.14 20.43
N ASN A 58 13.35 0.09 19.15
CA ASN A 58 14.32 0.02 18.06
C ASN A 58 14.70 1.41 17.51
N GLU A 59 14.52 2.48 18.30
CA GLU A 59 14.76 3.86 17.86
C GLU A 59 16.21 4.08 17.38
N ALA A 60 17.17 3.30 17.91
CA ALA A 60 18.57 3.34 17.49
C ALA A 60 18.79 2.87 16.03
N GLU A 61 17.88 2.08 15.48
CA GLU A 61 17.91 1.65 14.07
C GLU A 61 17.26 2.68 13.13
N THR A 62 16.63 3.72 13.69
CA THR A 62 16.07 4.84 12.92
C THR A 62 17.06 6.00 12.84
N PRO A 63 17.07 6.76 11.73
CA PRO A 63 17.81 8.01 11.67
C PRO A 63 17.35 9.00 12.75
N THR A 64 18.21 9.97 13.10
CA THR A 64 17.91 10.97 14.14
C THR A 64 16.55 11.63 13.92
N ALA A 65 15.74 11.67 14.98
CA ALA A 65 14.41 12.25 14.95
C ALA A 65 14.47 13.74 14.54
N VAL A 66 13.59 14.13 13.62
CA VAL A 66 13.50 15.50 13.10
C VAL A 66 12.98 16.47 14.17
N LEU A 67 12.06 16.01 15.02
CA LEU A 67 11.58 16.76 16.17
C LEU A 67 12.24 16.19 17.44
N GLN A 68 13.09 16.98 18.06
CA GLN A 68 13.67 16.69 19.37
C GLN A 68 13.11 17.70 20.38
N VAL A 69 12.60 17.22 21.51
CA VAL A 69 12.02 18.04 22.60
C VAL A 69 13.10 18.39 23.60
#